data_AF-A0A4Y2A9X9-F1
#
_entry.id   AF-A0A4Y2A9X9-F1
#
_cell.length_a   1.000
_cell.length_b   1.000
_cell.length_c   1.000
_cell.angle_alpha   90.00
_cell.angle_beta   90.00
_cell.angle_gamma   90.00
#
_symmetry.space_group_name_H-M   'P 1'
#
loop_
_entity.id
_entity.type
_entity.pdbx_description
1 polymer ?
#
loop_
_entity_poly.entity_id
_entity_poly.type
_entity_poly.pdbx_seq_one_letter_code
_entity_poly.pdbx_strand_id
1 'polypeptide(L)'
;MPETGSLTRSMDKQFEKLFAMMAEMKAGQEEMRVAQAGLEQKMEAGQEEMRSGQERMGKEQEEMKVLIGEVKGEVRRKIDEVEEKGQMKIEDMKSEVKGKFEEMEHKVQRKIEEVEHKVEGKIGDIERRLSELEDRSFSFSASPEFMYPRPTIKALTFDGQTSWTVFKTQFDVVSSTNRWADFVKASQLVASLRGSTAEVLQGIPADKLTDLATIEKALESRFGDRTERLPLPP
;
A
#
# COMPACT_ATOMS: atom_id res chain seq x y z
N MET A 1 -110.27 103.68 7.41
CA MET A 1 -109.06 103.42 8.21
C MET A 1 -108.56 102.02 7.89
N PRO A 2 -107.28 101.83 7.54
CA PRO A 2 -106.77 100.61 6.93
C PRO A 2 -105.94 99.79 7.93
N GLU A 3 -106.53 98.79 8.58
CA GLU A 3 -105.78 97.94 9.55
C GLU A 3 -105.74 96.45 9.18
N THR A 4 -106.44 96.02 8.12
CA THR A 4 -106.46 94.62 7.69
C THR A 4 -105.25 94.19 6.85
N GLY A 5 -104.46 95.14 6.33
CA GLY A 5 -103.28 94.88 5.48
C GLY A 5 -101.94 94.72 6.20
N SER A 6 -101.82 95.15 7.47
CA SER A 6 -100.57 94.99 8.25
C SER A 6 -100.48 93.63 8.95
N LEU A 7 -101.62 93.10 9.39
CA LEU A 7 -101.74 91.81 10.07
C LEU A 7 -101.43 90.64 9.12
N THR A 8 -101.94 90.69 7.90
CA THR A 8 -101.70 89.70 6.82
C THR A 8 -100.23 89.64 6.43
N ARG A 9 -99.58 90.78 6.23
CA ARG A 9 -98.15 90.87 5.89
C ARG A 9 -97.21 90.38 7.01
N SER A 10 -97.61 90.51 8.27
CA SER A 10 -96.85 89.97 9.42
C SER A 10 -96.98 88.44 9.53
N MET A 11 -98.17 87.91 9.25
CA MET A 11 -98.43 86.47 9.24
C MET A 11 -97.64 85.77 8.13
N ASP A 12 -97.58 86.36 6.93
CA ASP A 12 -96.77 85.85 5.80
C ASP A 12 -95.28 85.77 6.13
N LYS A 13 -94.73 86.77 6.83
CA LYS A 13 -93.31 86.75 7.27
C LYS A 13 -93.00 85.64 8.26
N GLN A 14 -93.94 85.27 9.13
CA GLN A 14 -93.76 84.17 10.08
C GLN A 14 -93.81 82.81 9.36
N PHE A 15 -94.73 82.65 8.41
CA PHE A 15 -94.79 81.45 7.57
C PHE A 15 -93.53 81.28 6.73
N GLU A 16 -92.97 82.34 6.16
CA GLU A 16 -91.72 82.21 5.40
C GLU A 16 -90.51 81.89 6.26
N LYS A 17 -90.47 82.39 7.50
CA LYS A 17 -89.43 81.99 8.45
C LYS A 17 -89.56 80.51 8.83
N LEU A 18 -90.78 79.99 8.94
CA LEU A 18 -91.05 78.58 9.19
C LEU A 18 -90.67 77.70 7.99
N PHE A 19 -90.95 78.12 6.75
CA PHE A 19 -90.55 77.41 5.53
C PHE A 19 -89.03 77.38 5.34
N ALA A 20 -88.34 78.50 5.60
CA ALA A 20 -86.88 78.55 5.58
C ALA A 20 -86.27 77.58 6.60
N MET A 21 -86.82 77.53 7.82
CA MET A 21 -86.36 76.63 8.87
C MET A 21 -86.61 75.15 8.51
N MET A 22 -87.75 74.82 7.89
CA MET A 22 -88.01 73.46 7.38
C MET A 22 -87.07 73.09 6.23
N ALA A 23 -86.75 74.04 5.35
CA ALA A 23 -85.81 73.82 4.25
C ALA A 23 -84.38 73.54 4.77
N GLU A 24 -83.90 74.31 5.74
CA GLU A 24 -82.61 74.08 6.40
C GLU A 24 -82.57 72.74 7.13
N MET A 25 -83.65 72.38 7.86
CA MET A 25 -83.73 71.09 8.55
C MET A 25 -83.68 69.93 7.55
N LYS A 26 -84.39 70.05 6.42
CA LYS A 26 -84.41 69.03 5.38
C LYS A 26 -83.06 68.93 4.66
N ALA A 27 -82.39 70.07 4.41
CA ALA A 27 -81.05 70.09 3.84
C ALA A 27 -80.03 69.45 4.79
N GLY A 28 -80.06 69.79 6.08
CA GLY A 28 -79.19 69.17 7.10
C GLY A 28 -79.45 67.67 7.29
N GLN A 29 -80.70 67.23 7.19
CA GLN A 29 -81.04 65.81 7.18
C GLN A 29 -80.46 65.09 5.95
N GLU A 30 -80.56 65.71 4.78
CA GLU A 30 -80.05 65.13 3.54
C GLU A 30 -78.52 65.07 3.54
N GLU A 31 -77.84 66.12 4.00
CA GLU A 31 -76.37 66.11 4.19
C GLU A 31 -75.93 65.02 5.16
N MET A 32 -76.64 64.83 6.28
CA MET A 32 -76.36 63.74 7.22
C MET A 32 -76.52 62.36 6.56
N ARG A 33 -77.55 62.20 5.73
CA ARG A 33 -77.81 60.97 4.97
C ARG A 33 -76.70 60.67 3.98
N VAL A 34 -76.25 61.69 3.24
CA VAL A 34 -75.13 61.58 2.29
C VAL A 34 -73.82 61.27 3.02
N ALA A 35 -73.55 61.92 4.15
CA ALA A 35 -72.36 61.66 4.96
C ALA A 35 -72.36 60.22 5.52
N GLN A 36 -73.52 59.73 6.00
CA GLN A 36 -73.67 58.36 6.48
C GLN A 36 -73.46 57.33 5.37
N ALA A 37 -74.08 57.54 4.20
CA ALA A 37 -73.89 56.67 3.02
C ALA A 37 -72.43 56.66 2.55
N GLY A 38 -71.74 57.81 2.58
CA GLY A 38 -70.32 57.89 2.23
C GLY A 38 -69.40 57.16 3.23
N LEU A 39 -69.76 57.13 4.52
CA LEU A 39 -69.06 56.35 5.53
C LEU A 39 -69.30 54.84 5.36
N GLU A 40 -70.54 54.41 5.10
CA GLU A 40 -70.87 53.01 4.79
C GLU A 40 -70.11 52.52 3.56
N GLN A 41 -70.12 53.28 2.46
CA GLN A 41 -69.37 52.92 1.25
C GLN A 41 -67.86 52.74 1.51
N LYS A 42 -67.26 53.61 2.33
CA LYS A 42 -65.83 53.49 2.69
C LYS A 42 -65.55 52.27 3.56
N MET A 43 -66.45 51.92 4.47
CA MET A 43 -66.33 50.69 5.27
C MET A 43 -66.48 49.44 4.40
N GLU A 44 -67.45 49.43 3.50
CA GLU A 44 -67.66 48.31 2.56
C GLU A 44 -66.45 48.13 1.65
N ALA A 45 -65.95 49.22 1.04
CA ALA A 45 -64.75 49.18 0.20
C ALA A 45 -63.51 48.69 0.98
N GLY A 46 -63.33 49.14 2.24
CA GLY A 46 -62.23 48.69 3.08
C GLY A 46 -62.34 47.22 3.49
N GLN A 47 -63.55 46.72 3.76
CA GLN A 47 -63.79 45.30 4.02
C GLN A 47 -63.55 44.44 2.77
N GLU A 48 -63.97 44.91 1.60
CA GLU A 48 -63.78 44.21 0.34
C GLU A 48 -62.29 44.14 -0.05
N GLU A 49 -61.54 45.23 0.13
CA GLU A 49 -60.08 45.20 -0.03
C GLU A 49 -59.43 44.17 0.90
N MET A 50 -59.83 44.14 2.17
CA MET A 50 -59.29 43.19 3.15
C MET A 50 -59.61 41.73 2.77
N ARG A 51 -60.85 41.44 2.31
CA ARG A 51 -61.20 40.12 1.77
C ARG A 51 -60.37 39.77 0.55
N SER A 52 -60.23 40.69 -0.41
CA SER A 52 -59.43 40.46 -1.62
C SER A 52 -57.95 40.23 -1.29
N GLY A 53 -57.42 40.92 -0.28
CA GLY A 53 -56.04 40.78 0.18
C GLY A 53 -55.81 39.44 0.85
N GLN A 54 -56.76 38.98 1.68
CA GLN A 54 -56.72 37.64 2.28
C GLN A 54 -56.81 36.53 1.23
N GLU A 55 -57.68 36.68 0.22
CA GLU A 55 -57.80 35.70 -0.86
C GLU A 55 -56.53 35.63 -1.71
N ARG A 56 -55.94 36.79 -2.05
CA ARG A 56 -54.65 36.87 -2.77
C ARG A 56 -53.53 36.20 -1.98
N MET A 57 -53.37 36.52 -0.70
CA MET A 57 -52.37 35.86 0.15
C MET A 57 -52.62 34.34 0.26
N GLY A 58 -53.88 33.91 0.33
CA GLY A 58 -54.22 32.50 0.36
C GLY A 58 -53.77 31.76 -0.91
N LYS A 59 -54.01 32.36 -2.08
CA LYS A 59 -53.56 31.82 -3.37
C LYS A 59 -52.03 31.78 -3.48
N GLU A 60 -51.36 32.87 -3.12
CA GLU A 60 -49.89 32.94 -3.13
C GLU A 60 -49.26 31.90 -2.19
N GLN A 61 -49.85 31.66 -1.02
CA GLN A 61 -49.38 30.61 -0.11
C GLN A 61 -49.57 29.20 -0.69
N GLU A 62 -50.68 28.95 -1.39
CA GLU A 62 -50.93 27.64 -1.98
C GLU A 62 -50.02 27.38 -3.17
N GLU A 63 -49.79 28.38 -4.03
CA GLU A 63 -48.80 28.32 -5.11
C GLU A 63 -47.39 28.05 -4.55
N MET A 64 -47.00 28.74 -3.48
CA MET A 64 -45.72 28.51 -2.81
C MET A 64 -45.59 27.07 -2.29
N LYS A 65 -46.65 26.50 -1.70
CA LYS A 65 -46.62 25.08 -1.25
C LYS A 65 -46.46 24.12 -2.42
N VAL A 66 -47.14 24.37 -3.54
CA VAL A 66 -47.03 23.53 -4.74
C VAL A 66 -45.59 23.56 -5.26
N LEU A 67 -45.01 24.76 -5.43
CA LEU A 67 -43.63 24.92 -5.88
C LEU A 67 -42.63 24.23 -4.93
N ILE A 68 -42.80 24.37 -3.61
CA ILE A 68 -41.98 23.68 -2.62
C ILE A 68 -42.10 22.16 -2.79
N GLY A 69 -43.32 21.65 -3.02
CA GLY A 69 -43.57 20.23 -3.27
C GLY A 69 -42.87 19.72 -4.53
N GLU A 70 -42.96 20.49 -5.62
CA GLU A 70 -42.31 20.18 -6.91
C GLU A 70 -40.79 20.15 -6.78
N VAL A 71 -40.20 21.21 -6.21
CA VAL A 71 -38.75 21.31 -5.97
C VAL A 71 -38.29 20.17 -5.06
N LYS A 72 -39.01 19.88 -3.98
CA LYS A 72 -38.68 18.77 -3.08
C LYS A 72 -38.74 17.42 -3.81
N GLY A 73 -39.73 17.22 -4.67
CA GLY A 73 -39.87 16.02 -5.50
C GLY A 73 -38.73 15.87 -6.51
N GLU A 74 -38.32 16.97 -7.16
CA GLU A 74 -37.21 16.97 -8.11
C GLU A 74 -35.87 16.71 -7.43
N VAL A 75 -35.60 17.37 -6.30
CA VAL A 75 -34.40 17.13 -5.50
C VAL A 75 -34.32 15.67 -5.08
N ARG A 76 -35.43 15.10 -4.61
CA ARG A 76 -35.47 13.68 -4.21
C ARG A 76 -35.18 12.75 -5.39
N ARG A 77 -35.82 12.98 -6.55
CA ARG A 77 -35.55 12.20 -7.77
C ARG A 77 -34.09 12.27 -8.21
N LYS A 78 -33.45 13.45 -8.14
CA LYS A 78 -32.03 13.61 -8.48
C LYS A 78 -31.11 12.88 -7.49
N ILE A 79 -31.46 12.87 -6.21
CA ILE A 79 -30.73 12.10 -5.19
C ILE A 79 -30.82 10.61 -5.53
N ASP A 80 -32.04 10.09 -5.75
CA ASP A 80 -32.26 8.68 -6.08
C ASP A 80 -31.47 8.26 -7.35
N GLU A 81 -31.49 9.09 -8.40
CA GLU A 81 -30.73 8.83 -9.65
C GLU A 81 -29.21 8.82 -9.42
N VAL A 82 -28.69 9.72 -8.58
CA VAL A 82 -27.26 9.76 -8.24
C VAL A 82 -26.87 8.55 -7.40
N GLU A 83 -27.71 8.13 -6.45
CA GLU A 83 -27.49 6.92 -5.65
C GLU A 83 -27.45 5.68 -6.52
N GLU A 84 -28.41 5.51 -7.44
CA GLU A 84 -28.47 4.37 -8.36
C GLU A 84 -27.23 4.33 -9.27
N LYS A 85 -26.87 5.46 -9.90
CA LYS A 85 -25.64 5.56 -10.70
C LYS A 85 -24.39 5.25 -9.89
N GLY A 86 -24.37 5.64 -8.62
CA GLY A 86 -23.29 5.34 -7.69
C GLY A 86 -23.17 3.84 -7.42
N GLN A 87 -24.28 3.18 -7.12
CA GLN A 87 -24.32 1.74 -6.87
C GLN A 87 -23.88 0.93 -8.10
N MET A 88 -24.41 1.27 -9.28
CA MET A 88 -24.05 0.59 -10.53
C MET A 88 -22.55 0.67 -10.82
N LYS A 89 -21.93 1.86 -10.66
CA LYS A 89 -20.48 2.02 -10.85
C LYS A 89 -19.66 1.19 -9.86
N ILE A 90 -20.09 1.11 -8.60
CA ILE A 90 -19.40 0.31 -7.59
C ILE A 90 -19.48 -1.17 -7.94
N GLU A 91 -20.64 -1.65 -8.39
CA GLU A 91 -20.84 -3.03 -8.82
C GLU A 91 -20.01 -3.38 -10.05
N ASP A 92 -20.01 -2.52 -11.07
CA ASP A 92 -19.18 -2.67 -12.27
C ASP A 92 -17.70 -2.76 -11.90
N MET A 93 -17.19 -1.81 -11.10
CA MET A 93 -15.80 -1.82 -10.63
C MET A 93 -15.47 -3.09 -9.84
N LYS A 94 -16.38 -3.56 -8.99
CA LYS A 94 -16.21 -4.79 -8.23
C LYS A 94 -16.09 -6.00 -9.15
N SER A 95 -16.92 -6.06 -10.19
CA SER A 95 -16.89 -7.15 -11.18
C SER A 95 -15.58 -7.13 -11.98
N GLU A 96 -15.11 -5.96 -12.41
CA GLU A 96 -13.86 -5.79 -13.16
C GLU A 96 -12.64 -6.17 -12.33
N VAL A 97 -12.57 -5.70 -11.08
CA VAL A 97 -11.47 -6.03 -10.16
C VAL A 97 -11.45 -7.54 -9.88
N LYS A 98 -12.62 -8.15 -9.64
CA LYS A 98 -12.73 -9.59 -9.43
C LYS A 98 -12.23 -10.37 -10.64
N GLY A 99 -12.67 -10.01 -11.85
CA GLY A 99 -12.24 -10.67 -13.09
C GLY A 99 -10.73 -10.57 -13.32
N LYS A 100 -10.12 -9.40 -13.07
CA LYS A 100 -8.65 -9.24 -13.15
C LYS A 100 -7.91 -10.10 -12.13
N PHE A 101 -8.47 -10.30 -10.95
CA PHE A 101 -7.89 -11.15 -9.92
C PHE A 101 -7.94 -12.63 -10.35
N GLU A 102 -9.10 -13.10 -10.82
CA GLU A 102 -9.28 -14.46 -11.34
C GLU A 102 -8.33 -14.74 -12.52
N GLU A 103 -8.18 -13.79 -13.46
CA GLU A 103 -7.22 -13.93 -14.57
C GLU A 103 -5.76 -14.03 -14.06
N MET A 104 -5.41 -13.21 -13.07
CA MET A 104 -4.08 -13.19 -12.48
C MET A 104 -3.77 -14.50 -11.75
N GLU A 105 -4.73 -15.04 -11.00
CA GLU A 105 -4.61 -16.34 -10.35
C GLU A 105 -4.31 -17.45 -11.37
N HIS A 106 -5.10 -17.52 -12.45
CA HIS A 106 -4.87 -18.52 -13.51
C HIS A 106 -3.51 -18.35 -14.20
N LYS A 107 -3.02 -17.11 -14.37
CA LYS A 107 -1.71 -16.84 -14.97
C LYS A 107 -0.56 -17.24 -14.05
N VAL A 108 -0.69 -16.99 -12.75
CA VAL A 108 0.29 -17.40 -11.75
C VAL A 108 0.32 -18.92 -11.65
N GLN A 109 -0.84 -19.57 -11.58
CA GLN A 109 -0.94 -21.03 -11.53
C GLN A 109 -0.26 -21.68 -12.74
N ARG A 110 -0.56 -21.22 -13.97
CA ARG A 110 0.10 -21.74 -15.19
C ARG A 110 1.62 -21.62 -15.15
N LYS A 111 2.14 -20.49 -14.65
CA LYS A 111 3.58 -20.28 -14.54
C LYS A 111 4.23 -21.21 -13.51
N ILE A 112 3.52 -21.50 -12.42
CA ILE A 112 4.00 -22.46 -11.41
C ILE A 112 4.07 -23.85 -12.04
N GLU A 113 3.00 -24.32 -12.69
CA GLU A 113 2.97 -25.62 -13.38
C GLU A 113 4.07 -25.74 -14.44
N GLU A 114 4.31 -24.69 -15.23
CA GLU A 114 5.39 -24.68 -16.23
C GLU A 114 6.78 -24.80 -15.59
N VAL A 115 7.00 -24.09 -14.47
CA VAL A 115 8.25 -24.16 -13.72
C VAL A 115 8.44 -25.53 -13.09
N GLU A 116 7.40 -26.10 -12.50
CA GLU A 116 7.41 -27.45 -11.91
C GLU A 116 7.81 -28.49 -12.96
N HIS A 117 7.10 -28.54 -14.10
CA HIS A 117 7.42 -29.48 -15.18
C HIS A 117 8.86 -29.31 -15.71
N LYS A 118 9.35 -28.06 -15.80
CA LYS A 118 10.73 -27.79 -16.23
C LYS A 118 11.77 -28.24 -15.20
N VAL A 119 11.47 -28.12 -13.91
CA VAL A 119 12.33 -28.59 -12.83
C VAL A 119 12.33 -30.12 -12.79
N GLU A 120 11.17 -30.76 -12.85
CA GLU A 120 11.06 -32.22 -12.91
C GLU A 120 11.83 -32.80 -14.10
N GLY A 121 11.69 -32.22 -15.29
CA GLY A 121 12.44 -32.66 -16.47
C GLY A 121 13.96 -32.55 -16.29
N LYS A 122 14.44 -31.45 -15.69
CA LYS A 122 15.87 -31.29 -15.36
C LYS A 122 16.35 -32.29 -14.31
N ILE A 123 15.53 -32.59 -13.31
CA ILE A 123 15.84 -33.59 -12.29
C ILE A 123 15.98 -34.96 -12.95
N GLY A 124 15.01 -35.36 -13.79
CA GLY A 124 15.08 -36.64 -14.52
C GLY A 124 16.31 -36.75 -15.44
N ASP A 125 16.69 -35.65 -16.10
CA ASP A 125 17.93 -35.61 -16.89
C ASP A 125 19.19 -35.76 -16.03
N ILE A 126 19.21 -35.17 -14.83
CA ILE A 126 20.32 -35.30 -13.88
C ILE A 126 20.39 -36.72 -13.33
N GLU A 127 19.28 -37.30 -12.92
CA GLU A 127 19.19 -38.68 -12.43
C GLU A 127 19.71 -39.67 -13.48
N ARG A 128 19.27 -39.53 -14.74
CA ARG A 128 19.78 -40.35 -15.86
C ARG A 128 21.29 -40.22 -16.05
N ARG A 129 21.82 -38.99 -16.03
CA ARG A 129 23.27 -38.74 -16.15
C ARG A 129 24.06 -39.30 -14.97
N LEU A 130 23.47 -39.29 -13.77
CA LEU A 130 24.09 -39.85 -12.58
C LEU A 130 24.17 -41.38 -12.69
N SER A 131 23.11 -42.04 -13.14
CA SER A 131 23.12 -43.49 -13.41
C SER A 131 24.16 -43.89 -14.47
N GLU A 132 24.25 -43.15 -15.58
CA GLU A 132 25.26 -43.39 -16.62
C GLU A 132 26.71 -43.26 -16.08
N LEU A 133 26.94 -42.33 -15.14
CA LEU A 133 28.23 -42.13 -14.48
C LEU A 133 28.53 -43.25 -13.48
N GLU A 134 27.56 -43.71 -12.70
CA GLU A 134 27.71 -44.83 -11.77
C GLU A 134 28.06 -46.13 -12.51
N ASP A 135 27.35 -46.47 -13.59
CA ASP A 135 27.64 -47.65 -14.43
C ASP A 135 29.03 -47.57 -15.08
N ARG A 136 29.45 -46.38 -15.53
CA ARG A 136 30.78 -46.14 -16.08
C ARG A 136 31.88 -46.22 -15.02
N SER A 137 31.58 -45.81 -13.78
CA SER A 137 32.53 -45.86 -12.67
C SER A 137 32.87 -47.31 -12.29
N PHE A 138 31.92 -48.25 -12.38
CA PHE A 138 32.20 -49.67 -12.14
C PHE A 138 33.03 -50.34 -13.24
N SER A 139 32.95 -49.87 -14.48
CA SER A 139 33.76 -50.39 -15.60
C SER A 139 35.19 -49.85 -15.64
N PHE A 140 35.51 -48.79 -14.88
CA PHE A 140 36.88 -48.24 -14.77
C PHE A 140 37.82 -49.09 -13.91
N SER A 141 37.30 -50.02 -13.09
CA SER A 141 38.15 -50.96 -12.33
C SER A 141 38.76 -52.07 -13.19
N ALA A 142 38.34 -52.19 -14.46
CA ALA A 142 38.80 -53.22 -15.39
C ALA A 142 39.88 -52.74 -16.39
N SER A 143 40.56 -51.61 -16.14
CA SER A 143 41.69 -51.17 -16.98
C SER A 143 43.03 -51.74 -16.44
N PRO A 144 43.80 -52.50 -17.23
CA PRO A 144 45.11 -53.04 -16.83
C PRO A 144 46.15 -51.98 -16.44
N GLU A 145 45.96 -50.71 -16.81
CA GLU A 145 46.89 -49.62 -16.44
C GLU A 145 46.89 -49.30 -14.94
N PHE A 146 45.84 -49.66 -14.20
CA PHE A 146 45.78 -49.50 -12.74
C PHE A 146 46.30 -50.72 -11.97
N MET A 147 46.72 -51.80 -12.66
CA MET A 147 47.30 -52.99 -12.03
C MET A 147 48.78 -52.84 -11.64
N TYR A 148 49.40 -51.69 -11.93
CA TYR A 148 50.74 -51.40 -11.44
C TYR A 148 50.64 -50.59 -10.15
N PRO A 149 51.06 -51.13 -8.98
CA PRO A 149 51.25 -50.29 -7.80
C PRO A 149 52.21 -49.17 -8.19
N ARG A 150 51.69 -47.95 -8.22
CA ARG A 150 52.50 -46.73 -8.44
C ARG A 150 53.66 -46.80 -7.45
N PRO A 151 54.94 -46.77 -7.90
CA PRO A 151 56.08 -46.85 -6.99
C PRO A 151 55.97 -45.70 -5.99
N THR A 152 55.56 -46.02 -4.76
CA THR A 152 55.50 -45.03 -3.69
C THR A 152 56.93 -44.91 -3.20
N ILE A 153 57.57 -43.78 -3.46
CA ILE A 153 58.88 -43.49 -2.89
C ILE A 153 58.72 -43.56 -1.37
N LYS A 154 59.53 -44.41 -0.72
CA LYS A 154 59.42 -44.73 0.71
C LYS A 154 59.44 -43.46 1.56
N ALA A 155 58.71 -43.53 2.69
CA ALA A 155 58.66 -42.46 3.68
C ALA A 155 60.08 -42.04 4.10
N LEU A 156 60.34 -40.73 4.03
CA LEU A 156 61.54 -40.13 4.59
C LEU A 156 61.43 -40.11 6.11
N THR A 157 62.56 -40.14 6.81
CA THR A 157 62.63 -40.01 8.26
C THR A 157 63.43 -38.76 8.62
N PHE A 158 62.92 -37.95 9.55
CA PHE A 158 63.63 -36.82 10.13
C PHE A 158 63.88 -37.07 11.61
N ASP A 159 65.12 -37.38 11.95
CA ASP A 159 65.59 -37.62 13.32
C ASP A 159 66.53 -36.52 13.83
N GLY A 160 66.73 -35.46 13.05
CA GLY A 160 67.59 -34.32 13.36
C GLY A 160 69.07 -34.52 13.01
N GLN A 161 69.46 -35.61 12.34
CA GLN A 161 70.84 -35.81 11.87
C GLN A 161 71.20 -34.91 10.67
N THR A 162 70.24 -34.66 9.79
CA THR A 162 70.37 -33.70 8.67
C THR A 162 69.74 -32.37 9.05
N SER A 163 70.17 -31.27 8.45
CA SER A 163 69.51 -29.98 8.69
C SER A 163 68.07 -30.00 8.17
N TRP A 164 67.21 -29.25 8.85
CA TRP A 164 65.79 -29.14 8.48
C TRP A 164 65.59 -28.71 7.03
N THR A 165 66.41 -27.77 6.53
CA THR A 165 66.36 -27.29 5.14
C THR A 165 66.66 -28.39 4.12
N VAL A 166 67.63 -29.27 4.41
CA VAL A 166 67.96 -30.41 3.54
C VAL A 166 66.82 -31.43 3.53
N PHE A 167 66.28 -31.74 4.71
CA PHE A 167 65.14 -32.64 4.82
C PHE A 167 63.90 -32.10 4.09
N LYS A 168 63.55 -30.82 4.30
CA LYS A 168 62.42 -30.15 3.64
C LYS A 168 62.53 -30.20 2.12
N THR A 169 63.72 -29.91 1.59
CA THR A 169 63.98 -29.99 0.14
C THR A 169 63.74 -31.40 -0.41
N GLN A 170 64.20 -32.45 0.29
CA GLN A 170 63.97 -33.83 -0.11
C GLN A 170 62.48 -34.21 -0.02
N PHE A 171 61.81 -33.76 1.04
CA PHE A 171 60.38 -33.97 1.25
C PHE A 171 59.53 -33.32 0.15
N ASP A 172 59.88 -32.11 -0.28
CA ASP A 172 59.19 -31.39 -1.35
C ASP A 172 59.34 -32.08 -2.71
N VAL A 173 60.53 -32.60 -3.02
CA VAL A 173 60.75 -33.41 -4.22
C VAL A 173 59.88 -34.67 -4.21
N VAL A 174 59.90 -35.42 -3.10
CA VAL A 174 59.11 -36.66 -2.95
C VAL A 174 57.61 -36.39 -3.02
N SER A 175 57.13 -35.37 -2.33
CA SER A 175 55.70 -35.03 -2.32
C SER A 175 55.21 -34.56 -3.69
N SER A 176 56.06 -33.84 -4.44
CA SER A 176 55.77 -33.40 -5.82
C SER A 176 55.73 -34.57 -6.80
N THR A 177 56.71 -35.49 -6.73
CA THR A 177 56.71 -36.71 -7.56
C THR A 177 55.48 -37.58 -7.28
N ASN A 178 55.07 -37.67 -6.01
CA ASN A 178 53.89 -38.41 -5.60
C ASN A 178 52.57 -37.64 -5.75
N ARG A 179 52.60 -36.36 -6.17
CA ARG A 179 51.43 -35.48 -6.32
C ARG A 179 50.57 -35.42 -5.06
N TRP A 180 51.20 -35.37 -3.89
CA TRP A 180 50.49 -35.27 -2.62
C TRP A 180 49.76 -33.92 -2.50
N ALA A 181 48.48 -33.98 -2.11
CA ALA A 181 47.76 -32.80 -1.65
C ALA A 181 48.28 -32.37 -0.26
N ASP A 182 48.05 -31.12 0.13
CA ASP A 182 48.65 -30.55 1.35
C ASP A 182 48.27 -31.30 2.63
N PHE A 183 47.05 -31.85 2.70
CA PHE A 183 46.66 -32.70 3.84
C PHE A 183 47.47 -34.00 3.92
N VAL A 184 47.83 -34.59 2.77
CA VAL A 184 48.67 -35.79 2.69
C VAL A 184 50.11 -35.42 3.05
N LYS A 185 50.59 -34.27 2.56
CA LYS A 185 51.92 -33.75 2.95
C LYS A 185 52.02 -33.53 4.46
N ALA A 186 51.02 -32.90 5.09
CA ALA A 186 51.00 -32.69 6.53
C ALA A 186 51.07 -34.02 7.29
N SER A 187 50.23 -34.99 6.90
CA SER A 187 50.20 -36.32 7.52
C SER A 187 51.53 -37.08 7.37
N GLN A 188 52.13 -37.03 6.17
CA GLN A 188 53.41 -37.67 5.89
C GLN A 188 54.58 -36.97 6.60
N LEU A 189 54.53 -35.65 6.73
CA LEU A 189 55.53 -34.87 7.47
C LEU A 189 55.49 -35.24 8.95
N VAL A 190 54.31 -35.29 9.57
CA VAL A 190 54.13 -35.76 10.95
C VAL A 190 54.63 -37.20 11.10
N ALA A 191 54.28 -38.09 10.17
CA ALA A 191 54.70 -39.49 10.19
C ALA A 191 56.21 -39.69 9.95
N SER A 192 56.92 -38.70 9.41
CA SER A 192 58.36 -38.74 9.17
C SER A 192 59.21 -38.40 10.40
N LEU A 193 58.64 -37.69 11.38
CA LEU A 193 59.37 -37.23 12.57
C LEU A 193 59.71 -38.39 13.51
N ARG A 194 60.92 -38.41 14.06
CA ARG A 194 61.42 -39.44 14.98
C ARG A 194 62.26 -38.82 16.10
N GLY A 195 62.22 -39.42 17.28
CA GLY A 195 63.02 -38.94 18.42
C GLY A 195 62.68 -37.51 18.81
N SER A 196 63.70 -36.68 19.05
CA SER A 196 63.54 -35.29 19.52
C SER A 196 62.82 -34.37 18.53
N THR A 197 62.79 -34.70 17.24
CA THR A 197 62.05 -33.91 16.25
C THR A 197 60.53 -34.09 16.37
N ALA A 198 60.07 -35.26 16.83
CA ALA A 198 58.66 -35.54 17.06
C ALA A 198 58.09 -34.78 18.28
N GLU A 199 58.95 -34.36 19.22
CA GLU A 199 58.52 -33.58 20.39
C GLU A 199 57.97 -32.19 20.02
N VAL A 200 58.32 -31.67 18.83
CA VAL A 200 57.74 -30.42 18.30
C VAL A 200 56.22 -30.51 18.17
N LEU A 201 55.69 -31.72 17.96
CA LEU A 201 54.25 -31.95 17.83
C LEU A 201 53.48 -31.71 19.15
N GLN A 202 54.13 -31.79 20.31
CA GLN A 202 53.48 -31.55 21.60
C GLN A 202 53.01 -30.09 21.76
N GLY A 203 53.65 -29.15 21.05
CA GLY A 203 53.28 -27.73 21.05
C GLY A 203 52.17 -27.37 20.05
N ILE A 204 51.69 -28.33 19.25
CA ILE A 204 50.72 -28.08 18.17
C ILE A 204 49.37 -28.70 18.56
N PRO A 205 48.26 -27.94 18.53
CA PRO A 205 46.92 -28.49 18.73
C PRO A 205 46.59 -29.59 17.72
N ALA A 206 45.86 -30.63 18.14
CA ALA A 206 45.57 -31.81 17.32
C ALA A 206 44.81 -31.47 16.02
N ASP A 207 43.90 -30.48 16.06
CA ASP A 207 43.16 -29.99 14.90
C ASP A 207 44.03 -29.24 13.88
N LYS A 208 45.27 -28.89 14.25
CA LYS A 208 46.26 -28.20 13.41
C LYS A 208 47.37 -29.13 12.90
N LEU A 209 47.40 -30.40 13.32
CA LEU A 209 48.33 -31.41 12.79
C LEU A 209 48.00 -31.87 11.36
N THR A 210 46.95 -31.33 10.75
CA THR A 210 46.60 -31.51 9.34
C THR A 210 46.98 -30.31 8.48
N ASP A 211 47.41 -29.20 9.10
CA ASP A 211 47.86 -28.00 8.42
C ASP A 211 49.37 -28.03 8.20
N LEU A 212 49.77 -28.19 6.93
CA LEU A 212 51.18 -28.30 6.53
C LEU A 212 51.99 -27.08 7.00
N ALA A 213 51.45 -25.87 6.83
CA ALA A 213 52.16 -24.64 7.15
C ALA A 213 52.45 -24.52 8.66
N THR A 214 51.49 -24.90 9.51
CA THR A 214 51.68 -24.89 10.97
C THR A 214 52.80 -25.84 11.41
N ILE A 215 52.83 -27.05 10.85
CA ILE A 215 53.85 -28.06 11.19
C ILE A 215 55.23 -27.61 10.71
N GLU A 216 55.34 -27.14 9.47
CA GLU A 216 56.61 -26.64 8.93
C GLU A 216 57.15 -25.47 9.72
N LYS A 217 56.30 -24.51 10.10
CA LYS A 217 56.72 -23.34 10.90
C LYS A 217 57.25 -23.74 12.27
N ALA A 218 56.63 -24.74 12.90
CA ALA A 218 57.08 -25.26 14.19
C ALA A 218 58.46 -25.95 14.07
N LEU A 219 58.67 -26.73 13.00
CA LEU A 219 59.94 -27.39 12.71
C LEU A 219 61.03 -26.38 12.34
N GLU A 220 60.71 -25.38 11.51
CA GLU A 220 61.60 -24.28 11.15
C GLU A 220 62.04 -23.48 12.39
N SER A 221 61.11 -23.19 13.31
CA SER A 221 61.42 -22.45 14.53
C SER A 221 62.37 -23.20 15.48
N ARG A 222 62.37 -24.53 15.44
CA ARG A 222 63.16 -25.40 16.33
C ARG A 222 64.48 -25.86 15.70
N PHE A 223 64.48 -26.15 14.41
CA PHE A 223 65.57 -26.82 13.69
C PHE A 223 66.04 -26.06 12.45
N GLY A 224 65.45 -24.90 12.13
CA GLY A 224 65.95 -24.03 11.07
C GLY A 224 67.32 -23.45 11.40
N ASP A 225 68.16 -23.30 10.38
CA ASP A 225 69.51 -22.74 10.52
C ASP A 225 69.43 -21.27 10.97
N ARG A 226 70.12 -20.91 12.06
CA ARG A 226 70.13 -19.54 12.63
C ARG A 226 70.99 -18.54 11.83
N THR A 227 71.31 -18.83 10.57
CA THR A 227 72.32 -18.10 9.78
C THR A 227 71.76 -16.92 8.97
N GLU A 228 70.58 -16.40 9.31
CA GLU A 228 70.08 -15.09 8.84
C GLU A 228 69.77 -14.14 10.00
N ARG A 229 70.76 -13.89 10.87
CA ARG A 229 70.83 -12.61 11.61
C ARG A 229 72.23 -12.03 11.43
N LEU A 230 72.43 -11.32 10.32
CA LEU A 230 73.51 -10.35 10.21
C LEU A 230 73.21 -9.16 11.15
N PRO A 231 74.16 -8.71 11.97
CA PRO A 231 74.01 -7.44 12.70
C PRO A 231 74.21 -6.26 11.74
N LEU A 232 73.35 -5.25 11.84
CA LEU A 232 73.54 -3.96 11.18
C LEU A 232 74.75 -3.23 11.82
N PRO A 233 75.68 -2.65 11.05
CA PRO A 233 76.75 -1.81 11.61
C PRO A 233 76.25 -0.37 11.87
N PRO A 234 76.95 0.40 12.73
CA PRO A 234 76.49 1.68 13.29
C PRO A 234 76.35 2.81 12.28
#